data_AF-A0A1M6V702-F1
#
_entry.id   AF-A0A1M6V702-F1
#
_cell.length_a   1.000
_cell.length_b   1.000
_cell.length_c   1.000
_cell.angle_alpha   90.00
_cell.angle_beta   90.00
_cell.angle_gamma   90.00
#
_symmetry.space_group_name_H-M   'P 1'
#
loop_
_entity.id
_entity.type
_entity.pdbx_description
1 polymer ?
#
loop_
_entity_poly.entity_id
_entity_poly.type
_entity_poly.pdbx_seq_one_letter_code
_entity_poly.pdbx_strand_id
1 'polypeptide(L)'
;MKKGLHTALLFGLCSMVFAEIPLNFDLENRGKDLGAKAGELKSNRKLPNPFEFHDGSKVTKYGDWSKRRNEIKADIEKYEIGDKPIPSDVSATYSGGTLTVTVKEGGKTMTITSKFSIPSGNGPHPIIIGMNSGTGSLSSSLFSGFVQVPFSHDQVAKYSMNGQKDTNVGFYKFYGNKNQNGDYSAWSWGVSRLIDGLAQIADQYHLDMSKIAVTGCSYAGKMALFAGAFDERVTLTIAQESGGGGINSWRTSADFASRGTNIEKIDNTNYSWFMQSLKSQDPYKLPHDHHELIAMIAPRAVIALGNPPYEWLGDESGYKSIMAATEVWKAMGIEDRIGFDFTGGHEHCQAAPNQNNSVTAFVDKFMRGKNANTDIHVKPTNGKGFKIDNYADWIDWETPSLPYEEPKPDTSKQDTTVQDTSKQDTSKTSLKMAHLAPSMNMFVSNGFLHVQGAPEGTKVRLFDLQGNLVREFGEKGGNLAGIRVGKLTAVFVSSCGQKLGHKSFSYTGL
;
A
#
# COMPACT_ATOMS: atom_id res chain seq x y z
N MET A 1 31.62 -66.28 -10.56
CA MET A 1 32.00 -64.87 -10.78
C MET A 1 30.76 -63.98 -10.58
N LYS A 2 30.71 -63.23 -9.48
CA LYS A 2 29.59 -62.36 -9.11
C LYS A 2 29.69 -61.03 -9.87
N LYS A 3 28.63 -60.62 -10.58
CA LYS A 3 28.47 -59.26 -11.11
C LYS A 3 27.68 -58.43 -10.08
N GLY A 4 28.30 -57.36 -9.59
CA GLY A 4 27.70 -56.43 -8.64
C GLY A 4 26.75 -55.45 -9.33
N LEU A 5 25.57 -55.29 -8.75
CA LEU A 5 24.55 -54.31 -9.14
C LEU A 5 24.90 -52.97 -8.47
N HIS A 6 25.17 -51.93 -9.24
CA HIS A 6 25.29 -50.56 -8.73
C HIS A 6 23.91 -49.91 -8.72
N THR A 7 23.38 -49.64 -7.53
CA THR A 7 22.19 -48.81 -7.34
C THR A 7 22.63 -47.34 -7.25
N ALA A 8 22.34 -46.55 -8.28
CA ALA A 8 22.53 -45.10 -8.22
C ALA A 8 21.32 -44.47 -7.52
N LEU A 9 21.52 -43.93 -6.30
CA LEU A 9 20.56 -43.03 -5.66
C LEU A 9 20.61 -41.67 -6.38
N LEU A 10 19.56 -41.30 -7.10
CA LEU A 10 19.32 -39.90 -7.47
C LEU A 10 18.83 -39.16 -6.23
N PHE A 11 19.69 -38.36 -5.60
CA PHE A 11 19.23 -37.27 -4.73
C PHE A 11 18.73 -36.14 -5.63
N GLY A 12 17.40 -35.99 -5.71
CA GLY A 12 16.80 -34.78 -6.25
C GLY A 12 17.10 -33.61 -5.32
N LEU A 13 17.92 -32.65 -5.77
CA LEU A 13 17.98 -31.34 -5.12
C LEU A 13 16.62 -30.65 -5.32
N CYS A 14 15.79 -30.71 -4.28
CA CYS A 14 14.67 -29.78 -4.15
C CYS A 14 15.27 -28.44 -3.74
N SER A 15 15.49 -27.55 -4.70
CA SER A 15 15.85 -26.16 -4.41
C SER A 15 14.73 -25.57 -3.56
N MET A 16 14.99 -25.33 -2.27
CA MET A 16 14.06 -24.55 -1.43
C MET A 16 14.02 -23.14 -2.02
N VAL A 17 12.96 -22.84 -2.77
CA VAL A 17 12.60 -21.46 -3.08
C VAL A 17 12.03 -20.91 -1.77
N PHE A 18 12.79 -20.06 -1.08
CA PHE A 18 12.25 -19.30 0.04
C PHE A 18 11.14 -18.40 -0.51
N ALA A 19 9.99 -18.42 0.15
CA ALA A 19 8.86 -17.57 -0.21
C ALA A 19 9.27 -16.08 -0.09
N GLU A 20 9.07 -15.29 -1.14
CA GLU A 20 9.37 -13.86 -1.11
C GLU A 20 8.24 -13.09 -0.43
N ILE A 21 8.59 -12.13 0.45
CA ILE A 21 7.60 -11.26 1.08
C ILE A 21 6.86 -10.45 0.00
N PRO A 22 5.52 -10.41 0.00
CA PRO A 22 4.74 -9.70 -1.00
C PRO A 22 5.14 -8.22 -1.11
N LEU A 23 5.25 -7.68 -2.32
CA LEU A 23 5.50 -6.25 -2.58
C LEU A 23 4.20 -5.47 -2.88
N ASN A 24 3.11 -6.17 -3.14
CA ASN A 24 1.81 -5.60 -3.45
C ASN A 24 0.68 -6.53 -2.99
N PHE A 25 -0.50 -5.96 -2.77
CA PHE A 25 -1.71 -6.68 -2.38
C PHE A 25 -2.89 -6.33 -3.29
N ASP A 26 -3.94 -7.14 -3.28
CA ASP A 26 -5.14 -6.93 -4.12
C ASP A 26 -6.27 -6.21 -3.42
N LEU A 27 -6.20 -6.15 -2.09
CA LEU A 27 -7.22 -5.55 -1.25
C LEU A 27 -6.69 -4.25 -0.68
N GLU A 28 -7.57 -3.26 -0.53
CA GLU A 28 -7.25 -1.99 0.12
C GLU A 28 -6.76 -2.20 1.56
N ASN A 29 -7.39 -3.14 2.29
CA ASN A 29 -7.04 -3.47 3.67
C ASN A 29 -7.28 -4.97 3.97
N ARG A 30 -6.21 -5.74 4.17
CA ARG A 30 -6.28 -7.20 4.42
C ARG A 30 -6.61 -7.57 5.86
N GLY A 31 -6.50 -6.64 6.81
CA GLY A 31 -6.68 -6.92 8.23
C GLY A 31 -7.94 -6.31 8.85
N LYS A 32 -8.85 -5.79 8.01
CA LYS A 32 -10.08 -5.10 8.45
C LYS A 32 -10.98 -5.95 9.36
N ASP A 33 -10.98 -7.27 9.18
CA ASP A 33 -11.85 -8.20 9.92
C ASP A 33 -11.14 -8.80 11.15
N LEU A 34 -9.92 -8.36 11.46
CA LEU A 34 -9.13 -8.85 12.60
C LEU A 34 -9.52 -8.20 13.94
N GLY A 35 -10.59 -7.39 13.96
CA GLY A 35 -11.15 -6.79 15.17
C GLY A 35 -10.23 -5.79 15.86
N ALA A 36 -9.24 -5.23 15.15
CA ALA A 36 -8.33 -4.23 15.68
C ALA A 36 -9.09 -2.97 16.13
N LYS A 37 -8.66 -2.41 17.26
CA LYS A 37 -9.25 -1.21 17.86
C LYS A 37 -8.12 -0.27 18.25
N ALA A 38 -8.42 1.02 18.22
CA ALA A 38 -7.49 2.03 18.68
C ALA A 38 -7.16 1.86 20.17
N GLY A 39 -5.91 2.07 20.52
CA GLY A 39 -5.41 2.10 21.89
C GLY A 39 -6.00 3.24 22.72
N GLU A 40 -5.59 3.24 23.99
CA GLU A 40 -5.91 4.30 24.93
C GLU A 40 -4.80 5.36 24.96
N LEU A 41 -5.16 6.58 25.38
CA LEU A 41 -4.17 7.63 25.60
C LEU A 41 -3.31 7.28 26.83
N LYS A 42 -2.03 7.00 26.62
CA LYS A 42 -1.08 6.61 27.67
C LYS A 42 0.23 7.37 27.49
N SER A 43 0.77 7.90 28.59
CA SER A 43 2.02 8.65 28.55
C SER A 43 3.18 7.76 28.10
N ASN A 44 3.79 8.11 26.98
CA ASN A 44 5.03 7.54 26.46
C ASN A 44 5.93 8.66 25.94
N ARG A 45 7.11 8.83 26.55
CA ARG A 45 8.11 9.82 26.14
C ARG A 45 8.95 9.36 24.94
N LYS A 46 8.96 8.06 24.65
CA LYS A 46 9.59 7.44 23.48
C LYS A 46 8.57 7.32 22.35
N LEU A 47 9.01 6.84 21.19
CA LEU A 47 8.09 6.47 20.11
C LEU A 47 7.31 5.20 20.50
N PRO A 48 6.03 5.07 20.11
CA PRO A 48 5.29 3.82 20.27
C PRO A 48 5.99 2.64 19.60
N ASN A 49 6.02 1.49 20.29
CA ASN A 49 6.70 0.29 19.79
C ASN A 49 5.85 -0.40 18.71
N PRO A 50 6.31 -0.46 17.43
CA PRO A 50 5.55 -1.11 16.36
C PRO A 50 5.45 -2.64 16.54
N PHE A 51 6.23 -3.24 17.45
CA PHE A 51 6.26 -4.68 17.71
C PHE A 51 5.46 -5.09 18.97
N GLU A 52 4.59 -4.21 19.46
CA GLU A 52 3.69 -4.48 20.59
C GLU A 52 2.25 -4.13 20.23
N PHE A 53 1.33 -5.05 20.48
CA PHE A 53 -0.11 -4.81 20.37
C PHE A 53 -0.61 -3.97 21.55
N HIS A 54 -1.79 -3.36 21.42
CA HIS A 54 -2.36 -2.55 22.52
C HIS A 54 -2.66 -3.33 23.80
N ASP A 55 -2.81 -4.66 23.73
CA ASP A 55 -2.97 -5.55 24.89
C ASP A 55 -1.63 -5.93 25.56
N GLY A 56 -0.50 -5.45 25.04
CA GLY A 56 0.85 -5.73 25.52
C GLY A 56 1.48 -7.00 24.97
N SER A 57 0.75 -7.79 24.17
CA SER A 57 1.33 -8.94 23.46
C SER A 57 2.27 -8.48 22.35
N LYS A 58 3.24 -9.33 21.97
CA LYS A 58 4.27 -8.98 20.99
C LYS A 58 3.91 -9.42 19.58
N VAL A 59 4.34 -8.64 18.60
CA VAL A 59 4.34 -9.01 17.17
C VAL A 59 5.56 -9.92 16.95
N THR A 60 5.34 -11.19 16.61
CA THR A 60 6.42 -12.20 16.61
C THR A 60 6.63 -12.89 15.27
N LYS A 61 5.69 -12.75 14.34
CA LYS A 61 5.76 -13.31 12.99
C LYS A 61 5.14 -12.35 11.98
N TYR A 62 5.48 -12.50 10.70
CA TYR A 62 4.93 -11.65 9.65
C TYR A 62 3.39 -11.61 9.64
N GLY A 63 2.73 -12.75 9.90
CA GLY A 63 1.26 -12.82 9.93
C GLY A 63 0.60 -11.92 10.98
N ASP A 64 1.29 -11.61 12.08
CA ASP A 64 0.81 -10.72 13.15
C ASP A 64 0.73 -9.27 12.67
N TRP A 65 1.60 -8.90 11.71
CA TRP A 65 1.72 -7.54 11.21
C TRP A 65 0.41 -7.01 10.63
N SER A 66 -0.39 -7.85 9.98
CA SER A 66 -1.67 -7.40 9.41
C SER A 66 -2.64 -6.90 10.48
N LYS A 67 -2.65 -7.52 11.67
CA LYS A 67 -3.43 -7.06 12.82
C LYS A 67 -2.82 -5.80 13.42
N ARG A 68 -1.50 -5.76 13.63
CA ARG A 68 -0.82 -4.59 14.22
C ARG A 68 -0.97 -3.34 13.35
N ARG A 69 -0.80 -3.49 12.03
CA ARG A 69 -1.08 -2.43 11.04
C ARG A 69 -2.49 -1.87 11.20
N ASN A 70 -3.48 -2.71 11.49
CA ASN A 70 -4.87 -2.26 11.67
C ASN A 70 -5.14 -1.62 13.04
N GLU A 71 -4.36 -1.95 14.07
CA GLU A 71 -4.36 -1.19 15.34
C GLU A 71 -3.82 0.22 15.12
N ILE A 72 -2.66 0.35 14.46
CA ILE A 72 -2.07 1.64 14.08
C ILE A 72 -3.06 2.46 13.22
N LYS A 73 -3.68 1.81 12.22
CA LYS A 73 -4.73 2.46 11.41
C LYS A 73 -5.85 3.02 12.29
N ALA A 74 -6.35 2.22 13.23
CA ALA A 74 -7.43 2.62 14.11
C ALA A 74 -7.03 3.78 15.04
N ASP A 75 -5.78 3.82 15.51
CA ASP A 75 -5.24 4.94 16.28
C ASP A 75 -5.26 6.25 15.48
N ILE A 76 -4.70 6.23 14.27
CA ILE A 76 -4.63 7.38 13.37
C ILE A 76 -6.05 7.85 13.01
N GLU A 77 -6.97 6.94 12.70
CA GLU A 77 -8.37 7.30 12.43
C GLU A 77 -9.07 7.91 13.65
N LYS A 78 -8.86 7.38 14.85
CA LYS A 78 -9.54 7.85 16.07
C LYS A 78 -9.01 9.20 16.55
N TYR A 79 -7.70 9.40 16.49
CA TYR A 79 -7.05 10.52 17.15
C TYR A 79 -6.60 11.62 16.20
N GLU A 80 -6.48 11.34 14.89
CA GLU A 80 -5.78 12.24 13.98
C GLU A 80 -6.59 12.64 12.75
N ILE A 81 -7.08 11.71 11.93
CA ILE A 81 -7.67 12.04 10.62
C ILE A 81 -9.17 11.72 10.48
N GLY A 82 -9.75 10.91 11.37
CA GLY A 82 -11.12 10.41 11.23
C GLY A 82 -11.21 9.17 10.33
N ASP A 83 -12.29 8.40 10.46
CA ASP A 83 -12.42 7.11 9.78
C ASP A 83 -12.46 7.23 8.25
N LYS A 84 -11.73 6.36 7.55
CA LYS A 84 -11.72 6.25 6.09
C LYS A 84 -12.66 5.11 5.66
N PRO A 85 -13.90 5.40 5.24
CA PRO A 85 -14.88 4.37 4.91
C PRO A 85 -14.58 3.65 3.58
N ILE A 86 -15.08 2.42 3.42
CA ILE A 86 -15.13 1.74 2.12
C ILE A 86 -16.59 1.83 1.62
N PRO A 87 -16.85 2.41 0.44
CA PRO A 87 -18.21 2.51 -0.09
C PRO A 87 -18.76 1.13 -0.49
N SER A 88 -20.07 1.07 -0.66
CA SER A 88 -20.79 -0.14 -1.08
C SER A 88 -20.60 -0.49 -2.56
N ASP A 89 -20.51 0.51 -3.45
CA ASP A 89 -20.37 0.29 -4.89
C ASP A 89 -19.46 1.33 -5.56
N VAL A 90 -18.66 0.86 -6.52
CA VAL A 90 -17.78 1.68 -7.36
C VAL A 90 -17.77 1.12 -8.79
N SER A 91 -18.13 1.96 -9.74
CA SER A 91 -18.06 1.67 -11.18
C SER A 91 -17.17 2.68 -11.90
N ALA A 92 -16.51 2.30 -12.99
CA ALA A 92 -15.70 3.24 -13.76
C ALA A 92 -15.78 3.04 -15.28
N THR A 93 -15.58 4.14 -16.01
CA THR A 93 -15.42 4.15 -17.47
C THR A 93 -14.19 4.97 -17.83
N TYR A 94 -13.56 4.65 -18.95
CA TYR A 94 -12.49 5.45 -19.53
C TYR A 94 -12.83 5.78 -20.98
N SER A 95 -13.02 7.06 -21.27
CA SER A 95 -13.39 7.54 -22.60
C SER A 95 -12.82 8.93 -22.83
N GLY A 96 -12.39 9.21 -24.07
CA GLY A 96 -11.81 10.51 -24.42
C GLY A 96 -10.58 10.90 -23.58
N GLY A 97 -9.82 9.91 -23.09
CA GLY A 97 -8.66 10.13 -22.22
C GLY A 97 -9.02 10.49 -20.77
N THR A 98 -10.26 10.27 -20.34
CA THR A 98 -10.72 10.59 -18.98
C THR A 98 -11.30 9.35 -18.31
N LEU A 99 -10.72 8.96 -17.17
CA LEU A 99 -11.29 8.00 -16.24
C LEU A 99 -12.37 8.72 -15.44
N THR A 100 -13.58 8.17 -15.45
CA THR A 100 -14.71 8.61 -14.64
C THR A 100 -15.07 7.51 -13.67
N VAL A 101 -14.85 7.73 -12.38
CA VAL A 101 -15.18 6.81 -11.29
C VAL A 101 -16.46 7.28 -10.62
N THR A 102 -17.50 6.47 -10.65
CA THR A 102 -18.76 6.70 -9.96
C THR A 102 -18.82 5.85 -8.71
N VAL A 103 -19.01 6.50 -7.57
CA VAL A 103 -19.07 5.89 -6.24
C VAL A 103 -20.49 6.04 -5.69
N LYS A 104 -21.04 4.96 -5.12
CA LYS A 104 -22.36 4.97 -4.50
C LYS A 104 -22.29 4.51 -3.06
N GLU A 105 -23.08 5.16 -2.21
CA GLU A 105 -23.23 4.82 -0.80
C GLU A 105 -24.55 5.37 -0.26
N GLY A 106 -25.33 4.54 0.46
CA GLY A 106 -26.58 4.99 1.09
C GLY A 106 -27.56 5.71 0.15
N GLY A 107 -27.64 5.25 -1.11
CA GLY A 107 -28.48 5.87 -2.16
C GLY A 107 -27.93 7.17 -2.77
N LYS A 108 -26.78 7.66 -2.30
CA LYS A 108 -26.09 8.82 -2.86
C LYS A 108 -25.07 8.40 -3.91
N THR A 109 -24.74 9.30 -4.82
CA THR A 109 -23.74 9.10 -5.87
C THR A 109 -22.75 10.26 -5.91
N MET A 110 -21.47 9.95 -6.10
CA MET A 110 -20.37 10.89 -6.29
C MET A 110 -19.52 10.45 -7.49
N THR A 111 -18.96 11.40 -8.22
CA THR A 111 -18.04 11.12 -9.33
C THR A 111 -16.66 11.74 -9.06
N ILE A 112 -15.61 10.98 -9.32
CA ILE A 112 -14.21 11.44 -9.35
C ILE A 112 -13.70 11.21 -10.77
N THR A 113 -13.04 12.22 -11.35
CA THR A 113 -12.47 12.13 -12.69
C THR A 113 -10.95 12.31 -12.68
N SER A 114 -10.28 11.68 -13.65
CA SER A 114 -8.86 11.90 -13.90
C SER A 114 -8.57 11.78 -15.39
N LYS A 115 -7.89 12.80 -15.94
CA LYS A 115 -7.52 12.84 -17.36
C LYS A 115 -6.07 12.40 -17.52
N PHE A 116 -5.83 11.39 -18.34
CA PHE A 116 -4.51 10.86 -18.65
C PHE A 116 -4.48 10.23 -20.05
N SER A 117 -3.30 9.78 -20.48
CA SER A 117 -3.12 8.99 -21.69
C SER A 117 -2.56 7.62 -21.34
N ILE A 118 -2.89 6.62 -22.16
CA ILE A 118 -2.23 5.33 -22.12
C ILE A 118 -0.93 5.46 -22.94
N PRO A 119 0.25 5.12 -22.39
CA PRO A 119 1.50 5.13 -23.13
C PRO A 119 1.44 4.22 -24.35
N SER A 120 2.30 4.46 -25.34
CA SER A 120 2.49 3.53 -26.45
C SER A 120 3.17 2.23 -25.97
N GLY A 121 2.92 1.14 -26.69
CA GLY A 121 3.45 -0.19 -26.38
C GLY A 121 2.34 -1.19 -26.01
N ASN A 122 2.74 -2.43 -25.76
CA ASN A 122 1.80 -3.54 -25.50
C ASN A 122 1.47 -3.70 -24.00
N GLY A 123 2.08 -2.91 -23.12
CA GLY A 123 1.96 -3.07 -21.68
C GLY A 123 2.53 -4.40 -21.13
N PRO A 124 2.14 -4.80 -19.91
CA PRO A 124 1.29 -4.03 -19.01
C PRO A 124 2.01 -2.75 -18.55
N HIS A 125 1.27 -1.66 -18.37
CA HIS A 125 1.79 -0.34 -18.02
C HIS A 125 1.71 -0.13 -16.50
N PRO A 126 2.85 0.05 -15.82
CA PRO A 126 2.87 0.52 -14.44
C PRO A 126 2.14 1.86 -14.29
N ILE A 127 1.62 2.14 -13.10
CA ILE A 127 0.84 3.35 -12.82
C ILE A 127 1.58 4.23 -11.82
N ILE A 128 1.57 5.54 -12.05
CA ILE A 128 1.91 6.55 -11.03
C ILE A 128 0.71 7.47 -10.84
N ILE A 129 0.22 7.55 -9.60
CA ILE A 129 -0.81 8.51 -9.20
C ILE A 129 -0.09 9.70 -8.59
N GLY A 130 -0.04 10.80 -9.32
CA GLY A 130 0.51 12.05 -8.80
C GLY A 130 -0.59 12.89 -8.16
N MET A 131 -0.30 13.45 -6.99
CA MET A 131 -1.22 14.39 -6.35
C MET A 131 -1.19 15.71 -7.14
N ASN A 132 -2.36 16.16 -7.61
CA ASN A 132 -2.63 17.33 -8.47
C ASN A 132 -2.13 17.30 -9.90
N SER A 133 -1.06 16.57 -10.19
CA SER A 133 -0.50 16.42 -11.54
C SER A 133 -0.19 14.94 -11.81
N GLY A 134 0.17 14.56 -13.04
CA GLY A 134 0.44 13.14 -13.37
C GLY A 134 1.56 12.50 -12.55
N THR A 135 2.49 13.29 -12.03
CA THR A 135 3.69 12.83 -11.28
C THR A 135 3.98 13.71 -10.05
N GLY A 136 2.97 14.43 -9.55
CA GLY A 136 3.11 15.36 -8.44
C GLY A 136 4.04 16.52 -8.80
N SER A 137 5.20 16.59 -8.15
CA SER A 137 6.23 17.59 -8.43
C SER A 137 7.51 16.99 -9.02
N LEU A 138 7.55 15.67 -9.20
CA LEU A 138 8.70 14.97 -9.76
C LEU A 138 8.71 15.07 -11.29
N SER A 139 9.88 14.87 -11.89
CA SER A 139 10.00 14.87 -13.34
C SER A 139 9.26 13.68 -13.95
N SER A 140 8.45 13.95 -14.99
CA SER A 140 7.69 12.91 -15.70
C SER A 140 8.59 11.89 -16.40
N SER A 141 9.85 12.23 -16.69
CA SER A 141 10.83 11.33 -17.32
C SER A 141 11.22 10.16 -16.41
N LEU A 142 11.16 10.34 -15.08
CA LEU A 142 11.38 9.26 -14.11
C LEU A 142 10.35 8.15 -14.26
N PHE A 143 9.19 8.49 -14.85
CA PHE A 143 8.04 7.62 -15.06
C PHE A 143 7.74 7.43 -16.56
N SER A 144 8.77 7.40 -17.40
CA SER A 144 8.60 6.97 -18.79
C SER A 144 8.04 5.54 -18.85
N GLY A 145 7.02 5.35 -19.70
CA GLY A 145 6.28 4.10 -19.87
C GLY A 145 5.14 3.86 -18.87
N PHE A 146 4.97 4.73 -17.87
CA PHE A 146 3.87 4.65 -16.90
C PHE A 146 2.60 5.32 -17.41
N VAL A 147 1.44 4.84 -16.96
CA VAL A 147 0.22 5.65 -16.94
C VAL A 147 0.35 6.67 -15.82
N GLN A 148 0.42 7.94 -16.19
CA GLN A 148 0.56 9.06 -15.25
C GLN A 148 -0.83 9.63 -14.94
N VAL A 149 -1.35 9.33 -13.75
CA VAL A 149 -2.74 9.58 -13.36
C VAL A 149 -2.81 10.73 -12.36
N PRO A 150 -3.26 11.93 -12.76
CA PRO A 150 -3.44 13.04 -11.81
C PRO A 150 -4.61 12.77 -10.86
N PHE A 151 -4.37 12.89 -9.56
CA PHE A 151 -5.43 12.98 -8.56
C PHE A 151 -5.70 14.44 -8.21
N SER A 152 -6.78 15.01 -8.78
CA SER A 152 -7.23 16.36 -8.40
C SER A 152 -8.04 16.28 -7.11
N HIS A 153 -7.37 16.63 -6.00
CA HIS A 153 -7.88 16.41 -4.65
C HIS A 153 -9.14 17.23 -4.33
N ASP A 154 -9.32 18.38 -4.99
CA ASP A 154 -10.46 19.29 -4.78
C ASP A 154 -11.81 18.70 -5.15
N GLN A 155 -11.83 17.65 -5.97
CA GLN A 155 -13.04 16.86 -6.25
C GLN A 155 -13.56 16.14 -5.00
N VAL A 156 -12.67 15.88 -4.05
CA VAL A 156 -12.94 15.03 -2.87
C VAL A 156 -12.93 15.87 -1.58
N ALA A 157 -11.95 16.73 -1.39
CA ALA A 157 -11.94 17.74 -0.35
C ALA A 157 -11.16 18.96 -0.86
N LYS A 158 -11.78 20.14 -0.80
CA LYS A 158 -11.16 21.38 -1.27
C LYS A 158 -9.99 21.76 -0.38
N TYR A 159 -8.86 22.03 -1.00
CA TYR A 159 -7.70 22.52 -0.30
C TYR A 159 -8.00 23.85 0.40
N SER A 160 -7.56 23.93 1.65
CA SER A 160 -7.64 25.14 2.46
C SER A 160 -6.31 25.35 3.16
N MET A 161 -5.70 26.52 2.97
CA MET A 161 -4.42 26.87 3.62
C MET A 161 -4.60 27.51 5.00
N ASN A 162 -5.81 27.94 5.35
CA ASN A 162 -6.11 28.64 6.61
C ASN A 162 -6.92 27.79 7.61
N GLY A 163 -7.06 26.49 7.35
CA GLY A 163 -7.85 25.58 8.18
C GLY A 163 -9.36 25.68 8.01
N GLN A 164 -9.87 26.56 7.14
CA GLN A 164 -11.31 26.67 6.88
C GLN A 164 -11.75 25.62 5.87
N LYS A 165 -12.30 24.52 6.37
CA LYS A 165 -12.73 23.37 5.58
C LYS A 165 -14.13 23.57 4.99
N ASP A 166 -14.29 23.33 3.68
CA ASP A 166 -15.61 23.31 3.02
C ASP A 166 -16.24 21.92 3.12
N THR A 167 -17.20 21.75 4.04
CA THR A 167 -17.90 20.47 4.25
C THR A 167 -19.10 20.27 3.33
N ASN A 168 -19.42 21.22 2.46
CA ASN A 168 -20.58 21.17 1.56
C ASN A 168 -20.22 20.66 0.16
N VAL A 169 -19.04 20.07 0.00
CA VAL A 169 -18.54 19.53 -1.26
C VAL A 169 -17.93 18.16 -1.05
N GLY A 170 -17.70 17.45 -2.16
CA GLY A 170 -16.86 16.27 -2.16
C GLY A 170 -17.33 15.18 -1.18
N PHE A 171 -16.34 14.52 -0.59
CA PHE A 171 -16.46 13.49 0.43
C PHE A 171 -17.39 13.90 1.58
N TYR A 172 -17.25 15.13 2.08
CA TYR A 172 -18.02 15.61 3.23
C TYR A 172 -19.52 15.71 2.92
N LYS A 173 -19.89 16.30 1.78
CA LYS A 173 -21.30 16.33 1.34
C LYS A 173 -21.83 14.94 1.02
N PHE A 174 -21.00 14.11 0.38
CA PHE A 174 -21.37 12.76 -0.01
C PHE A 174 -21.74 11.91 1.22
N TYR A 175 -20.89 11.83 2.23
CA TYR A 175 -21.24 11.07 3.45
C TYR A 175 -22.18 11.84 4.38
N GLY A 176 -22.00 13.15 4.55
CA GLY A 176 -22.81 14.04 5.40
C GLY A 176 -22.52 13.93 6.90
N ASN A 177 -22.01 12.79 7.36
CA ASN A 177 -21.66 12.52 8.76
C ASN A 177 -20.14 12.53 9.03
N LYS A 178 -19.32 13.01 8.08
CA LYS A 178 -17.85 13.01 8.15
C LYS A 178 -17.22 14.38 8.29
N ASN A 179 -18.00 15.39 8.66
CA ASN A 179 -17.53 16.79 8.73
C ASN A 179 -16.38 17.00 9.74
N GLN A 180 -16.20 16.07 10.69
CA GLN A 180 -15.10 16.12 11.67
C GLN A 180 -13.79 15.53 11.15
N ASN A 181 -13.82 14.68 10.11
CA ASN A 181 -12.62 14.09 9.53
C ASN A 181 -11.70 15.17 8.95
N GLY A 182 -10.40 14.94 8.99
CA GLY A 182 -9.41 15.73 8.27
C GLY A 182 -9.36 15.36 6.80
N ASP A 183 -8.88 16.29 5.96
CA ASP A 183 -8.77 16.09 4.52
C ASP A 183 -7.86 14.91 4.14
N TYR A 184 -6.89 14.49 4.98
CA TYR A 184 -6.09 13.29 4.67
C TYR A 184 -6.89 11.98 4.72
N SER A 185 -7.98 11.92 5.49
CA SER A 185 -8.94 10.80 5.43
C SER A 185 -9.72 10.83 4.10
N ALA A 186 -10.20 12.00 3.70
CA ALA A 186 -10.95 12.18 2.46
C ALA A 186 -10.08 11.98 1.20
N TRP A 187 -8.88 12.55 1.16
CA TRP A 187 -7.99 12.45 0.01
C TRP A 187 -7.46 11.03 -0.19
N SER A 188 -7.03 10.35 0.89
CA SER A 188 -6.65 8.94 0.80
C SER A 188 -7.83 8.06 0.36
N TRP A 189 -9.06 8.37 0.81
CA TRP A 189 -10.27 7.74 0.30
C TRP A 189 -10.41 7.93 -1.21
N GLY A 190 -10.27 9.16 -1.69
CA GLY A 190 -10.35 9.51 -3.11
C GLY A 190 -9.33 8.75 -3.97
N VAL A 191 -8.09 8.62 -3.49
CA VAL A 191 -7.05 7.83 -4.17
C VAL A 191 -7.46 6.36 -4.25
N SER A 192 -7.97 5.76 -3.16
CA SER A 192 -8.48 4.37 -3.21
C SER A 192 -9.60 4.19 -4.23
N ARG A 193 -10.51 5.16 -4.37
CA ARG A 193 -11.57 5.11 -5.39
C ARG A 193 -11.00 5.21 -6.80
N LEU A 194 -9.94 6.01 -6.99
CA LEU A 194 -9.26 6.08 -8.27
C LEU A 194 -8.60 4.74 -8.64
N ILE A 195 -7.97 4.07 -7.67
CA ILE A 195 -7.44 2.70 -7.82
C ILE A 195 -8.56 1.70 -8.14
N ASP A 196 -9.72 1.81 -7.49
CA ASP A 196 -10.90 0.99 -7.80
C ASP A 196 -11.37 1.16 -9.26
N GLY A 197 -11.24 2.38 -9.81
CA GLY A 197 -11.57 2.69 -11.19
C GLY A 197 -10.53 2.16 -12.19
N LEU A 198 -9.25 2.37 -11.90
CA LEU A 198 -8.13 1.83 -12.69
C LEU A 198 -8.22 0.30 -12.80
N ALA A 199 -8.53 -0.39 -11.69
CA ALA A 199 -8.74 -1.83 -11.67
C ALA A 199 -9.82 -2.31 -12.66
N GLN A 200 -10.85 -1.51 -12.91
CA GLN A 200 -11.97 -1.89 -13.79
C GLN A 200 -11.64 -1.76 -15.27
N ILE A 201 -10.70 -0.90 -15.60
CA ILE A 201 -10.27 -0.67 -16.98
C ILE A 201 -8.95 -1.38 -17.29
N ALA A 202 -8.34 -2.05 -16.31
CA ALA A 202 -7.00 -2.58 -16.38
C ALA A 202 -6.79 -3.56 -17.55
N ASP A 203 -7.70 -4.52 -17.73
CA ASP A 203 -7.61 -5.50 -18.82
C ASP A 203 -7.69 -4.83 -20.21
N GLN A 204 -8.58 -3.85 -20.36
CA GLN A 204 -8.84 -3.16 -21.63
C GLN A 204 -7.67 -2.27 -22.06
N TYR A 205 -6.95 -1.69 -21.10
CA TYR A 205 -5.87 -0.74 -21.36
C TYR A 205 -4.50 -1.25 -20.88
N HIS A 206 -4.39 -2.55 -20.61
CA HIS A 206 -3.19 -3.23 -20.16
C HIS A 206 -2.50 -2.52 -18.98
N LEU A 207 -3.24 -2.22 -17.92
CA LEU A 207 -2.69 -1.59 -16.72
C LEU A 207 -2.10 -2.63 -15.76
N ASP A 208 -0.91 -2.38 -15.25
CA ASP A 208 -0.28 -3.22 -14.25
C ASP A 208 -0.72 -2.81 -12.83
N MET A 209 -1.82 -3.41 -12.36
CA MET A 209 -2.34 -3.19 -11.01
C MET A 209 -1.42 -3.74 -9.91
N SER A 210 -0.38 -4.50 -10.24
CA SER A 210 0.66 -4.90 -9.28
C SER A 210 1.76 -3.86 -9.10
N LYS A 211 1.76 -2.81 -9.94
CA LYS A 211 2.78 -1.75 -10.01
C LYS A 211 2.12 -0.38 -9.95
N ILE A 212 1.57 -0.03 -8.78
CA ILE A 212 1.00 1.30 -8.51
C ILE A 212 1.93 2.11 -7.61
N ALA A 213 2.35 3.27 -8.07
CA ALA A 213 3.07 4.24 -7.26
C ALA A 213 2.18 5.44 -6.92
N VAL A 214 2.46 6.10 -5.81
CA VAL A 214 1.86 7.40 -5.44
C VAL A 214 2.96 8.42 -5.12
N THR A 215 2.76 9.68 -5.51
CA THR A 215 3.71 10.75 -5.20
C THR A 215 3.04 12.12 -5.08
N GLY A 216 3.66 13.00 -4.30
CA GLY A 216 3.30 14.41 -4.17
C GLY A 216 4.35 15.14 -3.33
N CYS A 217 4.29 16.47 -3.32
CA CYS A 217 5.20 17.32 -2.55
C CYS A 217 4.47 18.15 -1.47
N SER A 218 5.12 18.44 -0.34
CA SER A 218 4.56 19.29 0.71
C SER A 218 3.30 18.65 1.32
N TYR A 219 2.19 19.39 1.47
CA TYR A 219 0.89 18.81 1.85
C TYR A 219 0.46 17.65 0.95
N ALA A 220 0.79 17.71 -0.34
CA ALA A 220 0.50 16.64 -1.29
C ALA A 220 1.46 15.45 -1.11
N GLY A 221 2.65 15.65 -0.53
CA GLY A 221 3.55 14.59 -0.09
C GLY A 221 3.01 13.86 1.15
N LYS A 222 2.40 14.60 2.09
CA LYS A 222 1.62 13.99 3.19
C LYS A 222 0.47 13.17 2.61
N MET A 223 -0.26 13.70 1.64
CA MET A 223 -1.36 12.99 0.96
C MET A 223 -0.91 11.69 0.30
N ALA A 224 0.23 11.69 -0.40
CA ALA A 224 0.82 10.49 -0.97
C ALA A 224 1.20 9.46 0.11
N LEU A 225 1.78 9.92 1.23
CA LEU A 225 2.10 9.05 2.37
C LEU A 225 0.84 8.40 2.95
N PHE A 226 -0.22 9.17 3.23
CA PHE A 226 -1.49 8.63 3.72
C PHE A 226 -2.15 7.68 2.73
N ALA A 227 -2.14 8.00 1.42
CA ALA A 227 -2.67 7.10 0.39
C ALA A 227 -1.90 5.77 0.35
N GLY A 228 -0.58 5.83 0.38
CA GLY A 228 0.29 4.65 0.45
C GLY A 228 0.04 3.84 1.71
N ALA A 229 -0.04 4.48 2.87
CA ALA A 229 -0.27 3.83 4.15
C ALA A 229 -1.65 3.17 4.24
N PHE A 230 -2.72 3.83 3.77
CA PHE A 230 -4.10 3.37 3.93
C PHE A 230 -4.61 2.46 2.81
N ASP A 231 -3.90 2.35 1.68
CA ASP A 231 -4.26 1.45 0.58
C ASP A 231 -3.14 0.46 0.30
N GLU A 232 -3.32 -0.81 0.68
CA GLU A 232 -2.34 -1.88 0.51
C GLU A 232 -2.07 -2.26 -0.95
N ARG A 233 -2.82 -1.71 -1.92
CA ARG A 233 -2.59 -1.93 -3.36
C ARG A 233 -1.46 -1.05 -3.92
N VAL A 234 -1.02 -0.03 -3.19
CA VAL A 234 0.07 0.87 -3.61
C VAL A 234 1.42 0.20 -3.41
N THR A 235 2.10 -0.18 -4.48
CA THR A 235 3.41 -0.85 -4.49
C THR A 235 4.56 0.04 -4.00
N LEU A 236 4.56 1.33 -4.40
CA LEU A 236 5.61 2.29 -4.09
C LEU A 236 5.03 3.64 -3.63
N THR A 237 5.46 4.11 -2.47
CA THR A 237 5.09 5.43 -1.95
C THR A 237 6.29 6.37 -2.01
N ILE A 238 6.13 7.53 -2.65
CA ILE A 238 7.18 8.56 -2.73
C ILE A 238 6.66 9.81 -2.02
N ALA A 239 7.16 10.08 -0.82
CA ALA A 239 6.77 11.23 -0.02
C ALA A 239 7.82 12.34 -0.17
N GLN A 240 7.57 13.33 -1.03
CA GLN A 240 8.50 14.44 -1.24
C GLN A 240 8.21 15.59 -0.28
N GLU A 241 9.22 16.00 0.49
CA GLU A 241 9.22 17.21 1.32
C GLU A 241 7.95 17.35 2.17
N SER A 242 7.49 16.22 2.73
CA SER A 242 6.17 16.15 3.38
C SER A 242 6.14 16.78 4.77
N GLY A 243 7.27 16.85 5.48
CA GLY A 243 7.44 17.56 6.75
C GLY A 243 6.47 17.16 7.88
N GLY A 244 6.09 18.13 8.72
CA GLY A 244 5.17 17.94 9.86
C GLY A 244 3.81 17.38 9.44
N GLY A 245 3.31 16.35 10.11
CA GLY A 245 2.10 15.64 9.67
C GLY A 245 2.28 14.78 8.42
N GLY A 246 3.50 14.70 7.88
CA GLY A 246 3.92 13.77 6.84
C GLY A 246 4.85 12.73 7.45
N ILE A 247 6.12 12.73 7.05
CA ILE A 247 7.10 11.79 7.60
C ILE A 247 7.52 12.11 9.05
N ASN A 248 7.34 13.34 9.53
CA ASN A 248 7.81 13.75 10.86
C ASN A 248 6.96 13.15 11.97
N SER A 249 7.62 12.71 13.05
CA SER A 249 6.92 12.34 14.28
C SER A 249 6.42 13.58 15.05
N TRP A 250 5.22 13.49 15.62
CA TRP A 250 4.67 14.53 16.47
C TRP A 250 5.51 14.75 17.74
N ARG A 251 6.01 13.66 18.36
CA ARG A 251 6.87 13.72 19.56
C ARG A 251 8.22 14.36 19.25
N THR A 252 8.91 13.89 18.21
CA THR A 252 10.24 14.42 17.87
C THR A 252 10.15 15.84 17.32
N SER A 253 9.03 16.22 16.69
CA SER A 253 8.76 17.61 16.33
C SER A 253 8.54 18.49 17.56
N ALA A 254 7.84 18.01 18.59
CA ALA A 254 7.67 18.75 19.83
C ALA A 254 9.01 18.97 20.56
N ASP A 255 9.86 17.94 20.66
CA ASP A 255 11.23 18.08 21.17
C ASP A 255 12.03 19.09 20.34
N PHE A 256 11.99 18.97 19.01
CA PHE A 256 12.79 19.82 18.16
C PHE A 256 12.38 21.29 18.29
N ALA A 257 11.08 21.59 18.24
CA ALA A 257 10.57 22.94 18.45
C ALA A 257 10.95 23.52 19.82
N SER A 258 11.00 22.69 20.88
CA SER A 258 11.40 23.13 22.23
C SER A 258 12.84 23.67 22.31
N ARG A 259 13.65 23.36 21.29
CA ARG A 259 15.05 23.80 21.17
C ARG A 259 15.21 25.08 20.34
N GLY A 260 14.10 25.80 20.08
CA GLY A 260 14.12 27.13 19.47
C GLY A 260 14.04 27.13 17.94
N THR A 261 13.43 26.10 17.35
CA THR A 261 13.14 26.03 15.92
C THR A 261 11.66 26.23 15.60
N ASN A 262 11.38 26.79 14.43
CA ASN A 262 10.02 27.05 13.94
C ASN A 262 9.62 26.01 12.89
N ILE A 263 9.20 24.85 13.38
CA ILE A 263 8.78 23.73 12.54
C ILE A 263 7.27 23.47 12.64
N GLU A 264 6.73 22.75 11.66
CA GLU A 264 5.38 22.18 11.76
C GLU A 264 5.34 21.06 12.82
N LYS A 265 4.43 21.19 13.78
CA LYS A 265 4.16 20.25 14.88
C LYS A 265 2.64 20.18 15.15
N ILE A 266 2.26 19.31 16.07
CA ILE A 266 0.87 18.93 16.31
C ILE A 266 -0.07 20.11 16.64
N ASP A 267 0.43 21.17 17.28
CA ASP A 267 -0.36 22.33 17.73
C ASP A 267 -0.38 23.52 16.74
N ASN A 268 0.45 23.50 15.69
CA ASN A 268 0.57 24.56 14.68
C ASN A 268 0.49 24.04 13.23
N THR A 269 -0.05 22.84 13.01
CA THR A 269 -0.44 22.33 11.68
C THR A 269 -1.80 22.89 11.24
N ASN A 270 -2.27 22.45 10.07
CA ASN A 270 -3.56 22.84 9.50
C ASN A 270 -4.66 21.82 9.81
N TYR A 271 -5.67 22.27 10.55
CA TYR A 271 -6.79 21.44 11.01
C TYR A 271 -7.98 21.35 10.04
N SER A 272 -7.80 21.76 8.78
CA SER A 272 -8.60 21.19 7.70
C SER A 272 -8.03 19.83 7.29
N TRP A 273 -6.71 19.68 7.26
CA TRP A 273 -6.03 18.45 6.85
C TRP A 273 -6.15 17.33 7.89
N PHE A 274 -6.14 17.72 9.18
CA PHE A 274 -6.31 16.84 10.34
C PHE A 274 -7.59 17.18 11.10
N MET A 275 -8.04 16.29 11.99
CA MET A 275 -9.18 16.57 12.87
C MET A 275 -8.91 17.76 13.77
N GLN A 276 -9.93 18.59 14.01
CA GLN A 276 -9.82 19.73 14.92
C GLN A 276 -9.44 19.33 16.36
N SER A 277 -9.83 18.13 16.78
CA SER A 277 -9.50 17.54 18.10
C SER A 277 -8.02 17.19 18.27
N LEU A 278 -7.26 17.04 17.18
CA LEU A 278 -5.83 16.76 17.25
C LEU A 278 -5.06 17.93 17.88
N LYS A 279 -5.50 19.17 17.63
CA LYS A 279 -4.88 20.41 18.12
C LYS A 279 -4.58 20.41 19.61
N SER A 280 -5.46 19.80 20.41
CA SER A 280 -5.36 19.76 21.87
C SER A 280 -4.78 18.47 22.42
N GLN A 281 -4.34 17.54 21.55
CA GLN A 281 -3.73 16.30 22.01
C GLN A 281 -2.31 16.55 22.49
N ASP A 282 -1.92 15.79 23.53
CA ASP A 282 -0.52 15.67 23.93
C ASP A 282 0.12 14.62 23.03
N PRO A 283 1.13 14.96 22.19
CA PRO A 283 1.74 14.01 21.28
C PRO A 283 2.38 12.83 22.04
N TYR A 284 2.79 13.02 23.29
CA TYR A 284 3.34 11.97 24.13
C TYR A 284 2.28 11.02 24.70
N LYS A 285 0.98 11.28 24.50
CA LYS A 285 -0.10 10.40 24.95
C LYS A 285 -0.76 9.62 23.83
N LEU A 286 -0.54 10.00 22.57
CA LEU A 286 -1.12 9.30 21.42
C LEU A 286 -0.60 7.85 21.37
N PRO A 287 -1.45 6.83 21.14
CA PRO A 287 -0.99 5.45 21.00
C PRO A 287 -0.21 5.18 19.71
N HIS A 288 -0.13 6.17 18.81
CA HIS A 288 0.62 6.12 17.57
C HIS A 288 1.59 7.30 17.42
N ASP A 289 2.44 7.22 16.39
CA ASP A 289 3.18 8.35 15.82
C ASP A 289 3.48 8.07 14.33
N HIS A 290 4.06 9.03 13.60
CA HIS A 290 4.17 8.92 12.14
C HIS A 290 5.23 7.94 11.64
N HIS A 291 6.12 7.43 12.50
CA HIS A 291 6.96 6.27 12.14
C HIS A 291 6.08 5.03 11.93
N GLU A 292 4.97 4.90 12.65
CA GLU A 292 3.99 3.83 12.46
C GLU A 292 3.09 4.09 11.24
N LEU A 293 2.76 5.36 10.92
CA LEU A 293 2.11 5.69 9.64
C LEU A 293 2.96 5.23 8.45
N ILE A 294 4.28 5.51 8.49
CA ILE A 294 5.23 5.00 7.48
C ILE A 294 5.22 3.48 7.53
N ALA A 295 5.33 2.86 8.71
CA ALA A 295 5.36 1.41 8.86
C ALA A 295 4.12 0.70 8.28
N MET A 296 2.93 1.32 8.29
CA MET A 296 1.73 0.75 7.63
C MET A 296 1.94 0.45 6.13
N ILE A 297 2.98 1.01 5.50
CA ILE A 297 3.37 0.70 4.13
C ILE A 297 4.04 -0.69 4.04
N ALA A 298 4.78 -1.11 5.08
CA ALA A 298 5.47 -2.39 5.11
C ALA A 298 4.49 -3.56 4.85
N PRO A 299 4.88 -4.54 4.03
CA PRO A 299 6.21 -4.75 3.42
C PRO A 299 6.46 -4.05 2.08
N ARG A 300 5.61 -3.10 1.66
CA ARG A 300 5.70 -2.43 0.36
C ARG A 300 6.82 -1.40 0.36
N ALA A 301 7.13 -0.82 -0.79
CA ALA A 301 8.26 0.09 -0.91
C ALA A 301 7.87 1.54 -0.55
N VAL A 302 8.78 2.26 0.12
CA VAL A 302 8.65 3.68 0.44
C VAL A 302 9.99 4.40 0.32
N ILE A 303 9.97 5.59 -0.27
CA ILE A 303 11.09 6.52 -0.21
C ILE A 303 10.60 7.90 0.22
N ALA A 304 11.28 8.49 1.20
CA ALA A 304 11.04 9.86 1.66
C ALA A 304 12.13 10.80 1.14
N LEU A 305 11.74 11.98 0.67
CA LEU A 305 12.66 13.03 0.26
C LEU A 305 12.48 14.23 1.19
N GLY A 306 13.58 14.84 1.63
CA GLY A 306 13.56 16.05 2.45
C GLY A 306 14.32 17.20 1.84
N ASN A 307 14.34 18.34 2.51
CA ASN A 307 15.06 19.55 2.10
C ASN A 307 15.44 20.38 3.34
N PRO A 308 16.49 19.97 4.08
CA PRO A 308 16.77 20.46 5.44
C PRO A 308 16.89 21.98 5.62
N PRO A 309 17.33 22.78 4.61
CA PRO A 309 17.30 24.24 4.71
C PRO A 309 15.93 24.87 4.96
N TYR A 310 14.83 24.20 4.61
CA TYR A 310 13.48 24.66 4.94
C TYR A 310 13.12 24.25 6.37
N GLU A 311 13.39 25.15 7.33
CA GLU A 311 13.16 24.92 8.77
C GLU A 311 11.76 24.36 9.04
N TRP A 312 10.71 24.88 8.39
CA TRP A 312 9.33 24.45 8.57
C TRP A 312 9.10 22.94 8.34
N LEU A 313 9.86 22.33 7.42
CA LEU A 313 9.76 20.90 7.12
C LEU A 313 10.25 20.03 8.27
N GLY A 314 11.14 20.54 9.13
CA GLY A 314 11.56 19.84 10.35
C GLY A 314 12.24 18.49 10.11
N ASP A 315 13.07 18.38 9.07
CA ASP A 315 13.67 17.10 8.62
C ASP A 315 14.49 16.34 9.67
N GLU A 316 14.93 16.98 10.76
CA GLU A 316 15.49 16.27 11.92
C GLU A 316 14.45 15.28 12.53
N SER A 317 13.20 15.74 12.65
CA SER A 317 12.06 14.94 13.12
C SER A 317 11.69 13.86 12.10
N GLY A 318 11.67 14.21 10.81
CA GLY A 318 11.46 13.27 9.70
C GLY A 318 12.50 12.15 9.69
N TYR A 319 13.77 12.48 9.90
CA TYR A 319 14.86 11.52 9.98
C TYR A 319 14.68 10.55 11.15
N LYS A 320 14.39 11.05 12.36
CA LYS A 320 14.14 10.19 13.53
C LYS A 320 12.97 9.23 13.32
N SER A 321 11.89 9.75 12.74
CA SER A 321 10.68 8.99 12.42
C SER A 321 10.96 7.87 11.41
N ILE A 322 11.63 8.17 10.29
CA ILE A 322 11.91 7.15 9.28
C ILE A 322 12.96 6.12 9.73
N MET A 323 13.92 6.51 10.59
CA MET A 323 14.82 5.56 11.24
C MET A 323 14.05 4.58 12.13
N ALA A 324 13.09 5.05 12.93
CA ALA A 324 12.24 4.17 13.72
C ALA A 324 11.34 3.28 12.86
N ALA A 325 10.82 3.79 11.74
CA ALA A 325 10.04 3.01 10.78
C ALA A 325 10.88 1.91 10.11
N THR A 326 12.16 2.20 9.81
CA THR A 326 13.11 1.26 9.18
C THR A 326 13.26 -0.04 9.97
N GLU A 327 13.13 0.01 11.30
CA GLU A 327 13.17 -1.21 12.13
C GLU A 327 12.09 -2.23 11.74
N VAL A 328 10.93 -1.81 11.20
CA VAL A 328 9.88 -2.74 10.73
C VAL A 328 10.30 -3.49 9.47
N TRP A 329 10.95 -2.81 8.52
CA TRP A 329 11.49 -3.46 7.32
C TRP A 329 12.67 -4.39 7.68
N LYS A 330 13.52 -3.96 8.62
CA LYS A 330 14.59 -4.79 9.18
C LYS A 330 14.08 -6.03 9.88
N ALA A 331 12.99 -5.91 10.65
CA ALA A 331 12.36 -7.06 11.26
C ALA A 331 11.90 -8.09 10.23
N MET A 332 11.47 -7.62 9.06
CA MET A 332 11.04 -8.47 7.94
C MET A 332 12.18 -8.89 6.99
N GLY A 333 13.42 -8.42 7.19
CA GLY A 333 14.58 -8.71 6.33
C GLY A 333 14.46 -8.14 4.91
N ILE A 334 13.83 -6.97 4.76
CA ILE A 334 13.54 -6.29 3.49
C ILE A 334 13.88 -4.79 3.56
N GLU A 335 14.97 -4.44 4.25
CA GLU A 335 15.45 -3.06 4.42
C GLU A 335 15.62 -2.33 3.09
N ASP A 336 15.89 -3.06 2.01
CA ASP A 336 16.02 -2.53 0.66
C ASP A 336 14.74 -1.87 0.11
N ARG A 337 13.58 -2.05 0.77
CA ARG A 337 12.29 -1.46 0.37
C ARG A 337 11.97 -0.14 1.08
N ILE A 338 12.81 0.33 2.00
CA ILE A 338 12.67 1.64 2.64
C ILE A 338 13.93 2.48 2.41
N GLY A 339 13.75 3.74 2.01
CA GLY A 339 14.87 4.65 1.79
C GLY A 339 14.52 6.09 2.13
N PHE A 340 15.55 6.91 2.29
CA PHE A 340 15.40 8.34 2.50
C PHE A 340 16.54 9.14 1.89
N ASP A 341 16.18 10.29 1.33
CA ASP A 341 17.13 11.22 0.75
C ASP A 341 16.84 12.67 1.18
N PHE A 342 17.55 13.13 2.21
CA PHE A 342 17.47 14.50 2.72
C PHE A 342 18.51 15.44 2.08
N THR A 343 18.90 15.20 0.83
CA THR A 343 19.67 16.18 0.05
C THR A 343 18.91 17.49 -0.04
N GLY A 344 19.46 18.57 0.53
CA GLY A 344 18.87 19.92 0.44
C GLY A 344 19.57 20.82 -0.56
N GLY A 345 19.28 22.12 -0.48
CA GLY A 345 19.95 23.15 -1.30
C GLY A 345 19.30 23.37 -2.66
N HIS A 346 18.01 23.05 -2.77
CA HIS A 346 17.19 23.27 -3.95
C HIS A 346 15.87 23.93 -3.56
N GLU A 347 15.18 24.52 -4.53
CA GLU A 347 13.86 25.11 -4.31
C GLU A 347 12.85 24.06 -3.81
N HIS A 348 11.91 24.51 -2.98
CA HIS A 348 10.84 23.67 -2.44
C HIS A 348 10.09 22.97 -3.58
N CYS A 349 9.91 21.67 -3.45
CA CYS A 349 9.28 20.80 -4.45
C CYS A 349 10.04 20.63 -5.78
N GLN A 350 11.29 21.09 -5.88
CA GLN A 350 12.16 20.86 -7.04
C GLN A 350 13.24 19.84 -6.69
N ALA A 351 12.89 18.55 -6.71
CA ALA A 351 13.78 17.48 -6.28
C ALA A 351 15.18 17.59 -6.91
N ALA A 352 16.22 17.54 -6.07
CA ALA A 352 17.60 17.64 -6.50
C ALA A 352 17.97 16.51 -7.48
N PRO A 353 19.03 16.68 -8.32
CA PRO A 353 19.52 15.61 -9.18
C PRO A 353 19.79 14.29 -8.44
N ASN A 354 20.35 14.34 -7.23
CA ASN A 354 20.57 13.15 -6.40
C ASN A 354 19.26 12.49 -5.97
N GLN A 355 18.27 13.26 -5.56
CA GLN A 355 16.95 12.74 -5.22
C GLN A 355 16.24 12.12 -6.43
N ASN A 356 16.40 12.70 -7.63
CA ASN A 356 15.91 12.09 -8.87
C ASN A 356 16.58 10.73 -9.14
N ASN A 357 17.89 10.60 -8.87
CA ASN A 357 18.59 9.31 -8.96
C ASN A 357 18.05 8.31 -7.92
N SER A 358 17.82 8.77 -6.69
CA SER A 358 17.26 7.96 -5.60
C SER A 358 15.88 7.43 -5.94
N VAL A 359 14.99 8.29 -6.44
CA VAL A 359 13.67 7.88 -6.94
C VAL A 359 13.80 6.92 -8.13
N THR A 360 14.73 7.18 -9.05
CA THR A 360 14.96 6.31 -10.21
C THR A 360 15.31 4.89 -9.77
N ALA A 361 16.17 4.73 -8.75
CA ALA A 361 16.54 3.41 -8.23
C ALA A 361 15.33 2.65 -7.67
N PHE A 362 14.47 3.30 -6.88
CA PHE A 362 13.24 2.70 -6.35
C PHE A 362 12.24 2.34 -7.46
N VAL A 363 12.05 3.24 -8.43
CA VAL A 363 11.17 2.98 -9.58
C VAL A 363 11.72 1.83 -10.43
N ASP A 364 13.01 1.81 -10.72
CA ASP A 364 13.65 0.75 -11.50
C ASP A 364 13.50 -0.61 -10.80
N LYS A 365 13.75 -0.69 -9.50
CA LYS A 365 13.64 -1.94 -8.73
C LYS A 365 12.21 -2.42 -8.57
N PHE A 366 11.35 -1.59 -7.95
CA PHE A 366 10.05 -2.03 -7.49
C PHE A 366 8.96 -1.93 -8.57
N MET A 367 9.13 -1.03 -9.54
CA MET A 367 8.11 -0.78 -10.55
C MET A 367 8.46 -1.39 -11.91
N ARG A 368 9.75 -1.45 -12.28
CA ARG A 368 10.21 -1.99 -13.57
C ARG A 368 10.88 -3.36 -13.47
N GLY A 369 11.12 -3.88 -12.26
CA GLY A 369 11.76 -5.18 -12.06
C GLY A 369 13.23 -5.24 -12.50
N LYS A 370 13.91 -4.09 -12.54
CA LYS A 370 15.34 -4.02 -12.84
C LYS A 370 16.16 -4.25 -11.57
N ASN A 371 17.39 -4.73 -11.73
CA ASN A 371 18.34 -4.71 -10.63
C ASN A 371 18.84 -3.28 -10.40
N ALA A 372 18.53 -2.70 -9.24
CA ALA A 372 19.00 -1.38 -8.83
C ALA A 372 19.30 -1.38 -7.33
N ASN A 373 20.31 -0.60 -6.92
CA ASN A 373 20.62 -0.44 -5.51
C ASN A 373 19.68 0.58 -4.86
N THR A 374 18.89 0.13 -3.89
CA THR A 374 17.93 0.93 -3.13
C THR A 374 18.35 1.18 -1.68
N ASP A 375 19.59 0.79 -1.33
CA ASP A 375 20.25 1.17 -0.06
C ASP A 375 20.58 2.68 -0.08
N ILE A 376 19.57 3.50 0.25
CA ILE A 376 19.61 4.96 0.14
C ILE A 376 19.24 5.56 1.48
N HIS A 377 20.26 6.09 2.16
CA HIS A 377 20.16 6.65 3.50
C HIS A 377 20.91 7.98 3.61
N VAL A 378 20.54 8.97 2.79
CA VAL A 378 21.16 10.30 2.84
C VAL A 378 20.58 11.06 4.03
N LYS A 379 21.33 11.11 5.13
CA LYS A 379 20.96 11.81 6.36
C LYS A 379 20.82 13.32 6.10
N PRO A 380 19.91 14.01 6.81
CA PRO A 380 19.87 15.46 6.70
C PRO A 380 21.14 16.05 7.30
N THR A 381 21.64 17.15 6.72
CA THR A 381 22.83 17.84 7.24
C THR A 381 22.48 18.60 8.52
N ASN A 382 23.47 18.87 9.38
CA ASN A 382 23.31 19.50 10.69
C ASN A 382 22.78 20.95 10.59
N GLY A 383 21.47 21.08 10.36
CA GLY A 383 20.74 22.34 10.42
C GLY A 383 20.71 22.92 11.82
N LYS A 384 20.18 24.14 11.95
CA LYS A 384 20.09 24.84 13.24
C LYS A 384 19.40 23.96 14.27
N GLY A 385 20.12 23.67 15.36
CA GLY A 385 19.62 22.87 16.46
C GLY A 385 19.61 21.36 16.20
N PHE A 386 20.03 20.85 15.04
CA PHE A 386 19.86 19.42 14.73
C PHE A 386 20.53 18.50 15.75
N LYS A 387 19.77 17.50 16.21
CA LYS A 387 20.26 16.36 16.99
C LYS A 387 19.86 15.07 16.28
N ILE A 388 20.58 14.70 15.23
CA ILE A 388 20.23 13.52 14.41
C ILE A 388 20.81 12.22 14.96
N ASP A 389 21.99 12.25 15.57
CA ASP A 389 22.68 11.05 16.07
C ASP A 389 21.98 10.42 17.28
N ASN A 390 21.05 11.15 17.91
CA ASN A 390 20.29 10.69 19.06
C ASN A 390 18.95 10.04 18.67
N TYR A 391 18.75 9.66 17.40
CA TYR A 391 17.52 8.99 16.97
C TYR A 391 17.25 7.70 17.77
N ALA A 392 18.30 6.94 18.11
CA ALA A 392 18.19 5.72 18.88
C ALA A 392 17.65 5.95 20.30
N ASP A 393 17.83 7.16 20.86
CA ASP A 393 17.24 7.50 22.16
C ASP A 393 15.71 7.49 22.14
N TRP A 394 15.08 7.57 20.96
CA TRP A 394 13.63 7.55 20.80
C TRP A 394 13.04 6.16 20.65
N ILE A 395 13.90 5.14 20.50
CA ILE A 395 13.56 3.75 20.24
C ILE A 395 13.93 2.94 21.49
N ASP A 396 12.93 2.42 22.21
CA ASP A 396 13.13 1.63 23.44
C ASP A 396 12.76 0.15 23.26
N TRP A 397 12.68 -0.31 22.02
CA TRP A 397 12.42 -1.70 21.67
C TRP A 397 13.64 -2.37 21.04
N GLU A 398 13.70 -3.68 21.16
CA GLU A 398 14.56 -4.54 20.34
C GLU A 398 13.79 -4.95 19.09
N THR A 399 14.45 -4.89 17.94
CA THR A 399 13.85 -5.25 16.66
C THR A 399 13.82 -6.77 16.50
N PRO A 400 12.63 -7.41 16.48
CA PRO A 400 12.52 -8.84 16.35
C PRO A 400 12.83 -9.29 14.92
N SER A 401 12.97 -10.59 14.70
CA SER A 401 12.81 -11.17 13.36
C SER A 401 11.35 -11.58 13.17
N LEU A 402 10.74 -11.15 12.08
CA LEU A 402 9.38 -11.48 11.66
C LEU A 402 9.46 -12.37 10.42
N PRO A 403 9.76 -13.67 10.57
CA PRO A 403 9.89 -14.56 9.43
C PRO A 403 8.60 -14.60 8.63
N TYR A 404 8.75 -14.53 7.31
CA TYR A 404 7.65 -14.76 6.38
C TYR A 404 7.51 -16.25 6.11
N GLU A 405 6.33 -16.77 6.45
CA GLU A 405 5.92 -18.10 6.03
C GLU A 405 4.80 -17.95 5.00
N GLU A 406 4.99 -18.57 3.85
CA GLU A 406 3.93 -18.63 2.85
C GLU A 406 2.70 -19.35 3.45
N PRO A 407 1.48 -18.85 3.22
CA PRO A 407 0.28 -19.50 3.73
C PRO A 407 0.21 -20.94 3.21
N LYS A 408 0.29 -21.92 4.12
CA LYS A 408 0.11 -23.33 3.75
C LYS A 408 -1.28 -23.53 3.14
N PRO A 409 -1.42 -24.25 2.02
CA PRO A 409 -2.73 -24.56 1.46
C PRO A 409 -3.57 -25.29 2.53
N ASP A 410 -4.80 -24.81 2.72
CA ASP A 410 -5.74 -25.39 3.66
C ASP A 410 -6.14 -26.80 3.19
N THR A 411 -5.51 -27.82 3.79
CA THR A 411 -5.78 -29.24 3.52
C THR A 411 -6.96 -29.78 4.34
N SER A 412 -7.58 -28.96 5.20
CA SER A 412 -8.72 -29.37 6.03
C SER A 412 -10.04 -29.53 5.27
N LYS A 413 -10.04 -29.22 3.96
CA LYS A 413 -11.15 -29.44 3.03
C LYS A 413 -10.72 -30.25 1.80
N GLN A 414 -10.12 -31.41 2.00
CA GLN A 414 -10.18 -32.47 0.99
C GLN A 414 -11.51 -33.21 1.16
N ASP A 415 -12.43 -32.94 0.24
CA ASP A 415 -13.64 -33.73 0.09
C ASP A 415 -13.23 -35.13 -0.40
N THR A 416 -13.36 -36.12 0.46
CA THR A 416 -13.10 -37.53 0.16
C THR A 416 -14.23 -38.09 -0.70
N THR A 417 -14.24 -37.77 -1.99
CA THR A 417 -14.90 -38.62 -2.99
C THR A 417 -14.49 -38.20 -4.40
N VAL A 418 -13.63 -39.00 -5.05
CA VAL A 418 -13.87 -39.70 -6.32
C VAL A 418 -12.59 -40.48 -6.61
N GLN A 419 -12.65 -41.81 -6.54
CA GLN A 419 -11.66 -42.66 -7.20
C GLN A 419 -11.93 -42.58 -8.70
N ASP A 420 -11.03 -41.95 -9.45
CA ASP A 420 -10.98 -42.10 -10.90
C ASP A 420 -9.92 -43.16 -11.22
N THR A 421 -10.41 -44.34 -11.60
CA THR A 421 -9.58 -45.40 -12.18
C THR A 421 -9.46 -45.18 -13.68
N SER A 422 -8.41 -44.49 -14.12
CA SER A 422 -7.93 -44.60 -15.50
C SER A 422 -6.41 -44.67 -15.55
N LYS A 423 -5.93 -45.76 -16.18
CA LYS A 423 -4.53 -46.01 -16.55
C LYS A 423 -4.22 -45.31 -17.88
N GLN A 424 -2.92 -45.07 -18.10
CA GLN A 424 -2.17 -44.73 -19.34
C GLN A 424 -1.68 -43.28 -19.38
N ASP A 425 -0.48 -42.94 -19.85
CA ASP A 425 0.71 -43.69 -20.31
C ASP A 425 1.88 -42.68 -20.29
N THR A 426 3.09 -43.18 -20.07
CA THR A 426 4.34 -42.42 -20.02
C THR A 426 4.82 -42.00 -21.41
N SER A 427 5.14 -40.72 -21.62
CA SER A 427 6.28 -40.37 -22.47
C SER A 427 6.91 -39.03 -22.05
N LYS A 428 8.23 -39.06 -21.94
CA LYS A 428 9.11 -37.94 -21.57
C LYS A 428 9.30 -37.03 -22.79
N THR A 429 9.12 -35.73 -22.58
CA THR A 429 9.81 -34.71 -23.40
C THR A 429 10.27 -33.59 -22.49
N SER A 430 11.59 -33.49 -22.30
CA SER A 430 12.25 -32.35 -21.66
C SER A 430 12.08 -31.11 -22.54
N LEU A 431 11.44 -30.06 -22.04
CA LEU A 431 11.42 -28.76 -22.67
C LEU A 431 11.86 -27.67 -21.69
N LYS A 432 12.85 -26.92 -22.16
CA LYS A 432 13.50 -25.78 -21.52
C LYS A 432 12.47 -24.76 -21.03
N MET A 433 12.67 -24.27 -19.81
CA MET A 433 11.99 -23.11 -19.26
C MET A 433 12.20 -21.89 -20.18
N ALA A 434 11.12 -21.47 -20.82
CA ALA A 434 10.94 -20.12 -21.33
C ALA A 434 9.75 -19.51 -20.56
N HIS A 435 9.98 -18.36 -19.93
CA HIS A 435 8.94 -17.54 -19.33
C HIS A 435 7.92 -17.11 -20.39
N LEU A 436 6.78 -17.76 -20.39
CA LEU A 436 5.51 -17.31 -20.96
C LEU A 436 4.45 -17.73 -19.96
N ALA A 437 3.88 -16.80 -19.20
CA ALA A 437 2.68 -17.09 -18.44
C ALA A 437 1.60 -17.55 -19.42
N PRO A 438 0.93 -18.70 -19.21
CA PRO A 438 -0.21 -19.05 -20.05
C PRO A 438 -1.30 -18.00 -19.82
N SER A 439 -1.95 -17.57 -20.89
CA SER A 439 -3.07 -16.64 -20.87
C SER A 439 -4.25 -17.25 -20.13
N MET A 440 -4.25 -17.15 -18.79
CA MET A 440 -5.43 -17.49 -18.00
C MET A 440 -6.54 -16.52 -18.37
N ASN A 441 -7.69 -17.07 -18.75
CA ASN A 441 -8.87 -16.28 -19.08
C ASN A 441 -9.97 -16.54 -18.04
N MET A 442 -10.68 -15.48 -17.67
CA MET A 442 -11.82 -15.57 -16.76
C MET A 442 -12.96 -14.70 -17.27
N PHE A 443 -14.17 -15.28 -17.25
CA PHE A 443 -15.41 -14.62 -17.62
C PHE A 443 -16.58 -15.17 -16.79
N VAL A 444 -17.67 -14.42 -16.72
CA VAL A 444 -18.91 -14.85 -16.06
C VAL A 444 -19.98 -15.03 -17.13
N SER A 445 -20.67 -16.18 -17.10
CA SER A 445 -21.83 -16.44 -17.94
C SER A 445 -22.83 -17.31 -17.19
N ASN A 446 -24.12 -17.00 -17.31
CA ASN A 446 -25.20 -17.77 -16.67
C ASN A 446 -24.96 -18.03 -15.16
N GLY A 447 -24.36 -17.05 -14.45
CA GLY A 447 -24.17 -17.11 -13.01
C GLY A 447 -23.01 -18.04 -12.62
N PHE A 448 -22.20 -18.46 -13.58
CA PHE A 448 -21.02 -19.27 -13.37
C PHE A 448 -19.78 -18.46 -13.73
N LEU A 449 -18.80 -18.47 -12.83
CA LEU A 449 -17.46 -17.94 -13.07
C LEU A 449 -16.65 -19.03 -13.77
N HIS A 450 -16.26 -18.78 -15.01
CA HIS A 450 -15.42 -19.69 -15.77
C HIS A 450 -13.97 -19.23 -15.69
N VAL A 451 -13.08 -20.19 -15.48
CA VAL A 451 -11.63 -19.99 -15.51
C VAL A 451 -11.02 -20.99 -16.48
N GLN A 452 -10.20 -20.50 -17.41
CA GLN A 452 -9.54 -21.28 -18.46
C GLN A 452 -8.03 -21.07 -18.41
N GLY A 453 -7.26 -22.13 -18.64
CA GLY A 453 -5.80 -22.07 -18.68
C GLY A 453 -5.11 -21.96 -17.32
N ALA A 454 -5.86 -22.09 -16.21
CA ALA A 454 -5.28 -22.16 -14.87
C ALA A 454 -4.54 -23.50 -14.68
N PRO A 455 -3.34 -23.50 -14.08
CA PRO A 455 -2.64 -24.72 -13.68
C PRO A 455 -3.50 -25.61 -12.78
N GLU A 456 -3.30 -26.92 -12.87
CA GLU A 456 -4.00 -27.90 -12.03
C GLU A 456 -3.78 -27.61 -10.53
N GLY A 457 -4.86 -27.69 -9.73
CA GLY A 457 -4.83 -27.39 -8.31
C GLY A 457 -4.89 -25.89 -7.97
N THR A 458 -5.09 -25.02 -8.96
CA THR A 458 -5.34 -23.59 -8.72
C THR A 458 -6.65 -23.38 -7.94
N LYS A 459 -6.62 -22.50 -6.94
CA LYS A 459 -7.79 -21.99 -6.22
C LYS A 459 -8.15 -20.60 -6.71
N VAL A 460 -9.46 -20.34 -6.84
CA VAL A 460 -10.01 -19.04 -7.22
C VAL A 460 -10.74 -18.47 -6.02
N ARG A 461 -10.19 -17.45 -5.38
CA ARG A 461 -10.78 -16.80 -4.19
C ARG A 461 -11.49 -15.52 -4.60
N LEU A 462 -12.79 -15.45 -4.35
CA LEU A 462 -13.60 -14.26 -4.61
C LEU A 462 -13.68 -13.38 -3.37
N PHE A 463 -13.34 -12.11 -3.52
CA PHE A 463 -13.47 -11.10 -2.48
C PHE A 463 -14.45 -10.01 -2.90
N ASP A 464 -15.22 -9.44 -1.96
CA ASP A 464 -16.01 -8.24 -2.22
C ASP A 464 -15.15 -6.97 -2.17
N LEU A 465 -15.74 -5.81 -2.47
CA LEU A 465 -15.07 -4.51 -2.38
C LEU A 465 -14.55 -4.19 -0.98
N GLN A 466 -15.22 -4.71 0.05
CA GLN A 466 -14.77 -4.53 1.40
C GLN A 466 -13.53 -5.39 1.66
N GLY A 467 -13.29 -6.46 0.89
CA GLY A 467 -12.19 -7.40 1.02
C GLY A 467 -12.56 -8.66 1.79
N ASN A 468 -13.84 -8.91 2.05
CA ASN A 468 -14.30 -10.16 2.65
C ASN A 468 -14.17 -11.29 1.62
N LEU A 469 -13.67 -12.47 2.04
CA LEU A 469 -13.79 -13.67 1.21
C LEU A 469 -15.26 -14.05 1.09
N VAL A 470 -15.77 -14.00 -0.12
CA VAL A 470 -17.16 -14.33 -0.46
C VAL A 470 -17.30 -15.82 -0.78
N ARG A 471 -16.34 -16.37 -1.55
CA ARG A 471 -16.35 -17.78 -1.97
C ARG A 471 -14.96 -18.22 -2.46
N GLU A 472 -14.67 -19.52 -2.40
CA GLU A 472 -13.50 -20.14 -3.04
C GLU A 472 -13.96 -21.23 -4.01
N PHE A 473 -13.30 -21.33 -5.17
CA PHE A 473 -13.52 -22.36 -6.20
C PHE A 473 -12.23 -23.09 -6.57
N GLY A 474 -12.37 -24.21 -7.30
CA GLY A 474 -11.25 -24.91 -7.96
C GLY A 474 -10.83 -24.24 -9.28
N GLU A 475 -9.88 -24.86 -9.99
CA GLU A 475 -9.18 -24.21 -11.12
C GLU A 475 -10.06 -23.84 -12.32
N LYS A 476 -11.28 -24.39 -12.41
CA LYS A 476 -12.25 -24.10 -13.48
C LYS A 476 -13.28 -23.02 -13.11
N GLY A 477 -13.21 -22.50 -11.88
CA GLY A 477 -14.20 -21.59 -11.32
C GLY A 477 -15.45 -22.31 -10.78
N GLY A 478 -16.58 -21.61 -10.65
CA GLY A 478 -17.76 -22.13 -9.96
C GLY A 478 -19.00 -21.24 -10.00
N ASN A 479 -20.10 -21.76 -9.45
CA ASN A 479 -21.39 -21.09 -9.43
C ASN A 479 -21.39 -19.90 -8.44
N LEU A 480 -21.93 -18.77 -8.88
CA LEU A 480 -22.06 -17.50 -8.16
C LEU A 480 -23.43 -17.33 -7.47
N ALA A 481 -24.32 -18.33 -7.55
CA ALA A 481 -25.62 -18.30 -6.88
C ALA A 481 -25.48 -18.01 -5.37
N GLY A 482 -26.31 -17.08 -4.89
CA GLY A 482 -26.30 -16.62 -3.49
C GLY A 482 -25.20 -15.62 -3.14
N ILE A 483 -24.31 -15.26 -4.08
CA ILE A 483 -23.38 -14.14 -3.89
C ILE A 483 -24.14 -12.82 -4.09
N ARG A 484 -23.91 -11.85 -3.19
CA ARG A 484 -24.52 -10.52 -3.32
C ARG A 484 -24.10 -9.86 -4.63
N VAL A 485 -25.07 -9.21 -5.26
CA VAL A 485 -24.83 -8.31 -6.40
C VAL A 485 -23.84 -7.24 -5.98
N GLY A 486 -22.82 -7.00 -6.81
CA GLY A 486 -21.75 -6.08 -6.50
C GLY A 486 -20.45 -6.44 -7.22
N LYS A 487 -19.39 -5.69 -6.93
CA LYS A 487 -18.08 -5.91 -7.51
C LYS A 487 -17.29 -6.94 -6.70
N LEU A 488 -16.68 -7.87 -7.42
CA LEU A 488 -15.92 -8.99 -6.87
C LEU A 488 -14.52 -9.00 -7.48
N THR A 489 -13.52 -9.36 -6.68
CA THR A 489 -12.14 -9.60 -7.11
C THR A 489 -11.86 -11.09 -6.99
N ALA A 490 -11.60 -11.76 -8.11
CA ALA A 490 -11.09 -13.13 -8.13
C ALA A 490 -9.56 -13.12 -8.03
N VAL A 491 -8.99 -13.79 -7.05
CA VAL A 491 -7.54 -13.99 -6.91
C VAL A 491 -7.23 -15.46 -7.21
N PHE A 492 -6.32 -15.70 -8.16
CA PHE A 492 -5.88 -17.03 -8.56
C PHE A 492 -4.64 -17.41 -7.75
N VAL A 493 -4.69 -18.55 -7.07
CA VAL A 493 -3.63 -19.04 -6.19
C VAL A 493 -3.27 -20.46 -6.62
N SER A 494 -2.00 -20.74 -6.87
CA SER A 494 -1.53 -22.06 -7.26
C SER A 494 -1.70 -23.08 -6.12
N SER A 495 -1.51 -24.37 -6.45
CA SER A 495 -1.52 -25.46 -5.48
C SER A 495 -0.46 -25.32 -4.37
N CYS A 496 0.62 -24.58 -4.62
CA CYS A 496 1.65 -24.25 -3.62
C CYS A 496 1.39 -22.95 -2.85
N GLY A 497 0.28 -22.23 -3.11
CA GLY A 497 -0.05 -20.99 -2.41
C GLY A 497 0.46 -19.72 -3.09
N GLN A 498 1.18 -19.83 -4.21
CA GLN A 498 1.68 -18.70 -4.98
C GLN A 498 0.53 -18.02 -5.74
N LYS A 499 0.45 -16.69 -5.67
CA LYS A 499 -0.51 -15.94 -6.48
C LYS A 499 -0.12 -16.01 -7.97
N LEU A 500 -1.06 -16.45 -8.79
CA LEU A 500 -0.94 -16.55 -10.24
C LEU A 500 -1.50 -15.32 -10.97
N GLY A 501 -2.41 -14.58 -10.33
CA GLY A 501 -3.03 -13.37 -10.88
C GLY A 501 -4.27 -12.95 -10.11
N HIS A 502 -4.98 -11.94 -10.59
CA HIS A 502 -6.32 -11.60 -10.12
C HIS A 502 -7.14 -10.93 -11.22
N LYS A 503 -8.47 -10.90 -11.08
CA LYS A 503 -9.37 -10.19 -11.99
C LYS A 503 -10.61 -9.68 -11.26
N SER A 504 -10.89 -8.39 -11.39
CA SER A 504 -12.11 -7.76 -10.87
C SER A 504 -13.25 -7.83 -11.88
N PHE A 505 -14.48 -8.03 -11.43
CA PHE A 505 -15.68 -7.99 -12.28
C PHE A 505 -16.91 -7.53 -11.49
N SER A 506 -17.88 -6.95 -12.17
CA SER A 506 -19.19 -6.64 -11.59
C SER A 506 -20.12 -7.84 -11.77
N TYR A 507 -20.66 -8.36 -10.68
CA TYR A 507 -21.69 -9.40 -10.71
C TYR A 507 -23.06 -8.76 -10.51
N THR A 508 -23.92 -8.84 -11.52
CA THR A 508 -25.26 -8.23 -11.51
C THR A 508 -26.32 -9.13 -10.87
N GLY A 509 -25.94 -10.32 -10.38
CA GLY A 509 -26.90 -11.36 -10.00
C GLY A 509 -27.51 -12.04 -11.22
N LEU A 510 -28.09 -13.21 -10.96
CA LEU A 510 -29.06 -13.88 -11.83
C LEU A 510 -30.23 -14.38 -10.99
#